data_AF-A0A223KXU8-F1
#
_entry.id   AF-A0A223KXU8-F1
#
_cell.length_a   1.000
_cell.length_b   1.000
_cell.length_c   1.000
_cell.angle_alpha   90.00
_cell.angle_beta   90.00
_cell.angle_gamma   90.00
#
_symmetry.space_group_name_H-M   'P 1'
#
loop_
_entity.id
_entity.type
_entity.pdbx_description
1 polymer ?
#
loop_
_entity_poly.entity_id
_entity_poly.type
_entity_poly.pdbx_seq_one_letter_code
_entity_poly.pdbx_strand_id
1 'polypeptide(L)'
;MSLTKEEEGTIEKYLKQEVIEPNFGGEIFTAYEVLASNEKLGEIYVWALISEYYIEDKVIESGTSMSVPLVLHVNDSERGLEILSYTMPGDGSYYEKDIKKLFPNRIHSKIFNYSSVHINKLMKEMDEKVENWKS
;
A
#
# COMPACT_ATOMS: atom_id res chain seq x y z
N MET A 1 -9.16 5.55 -13.75
CA MET A 1 -10.09 5.18 -12.68
C MET A 1 -9.88 6.15 -11.55
N SER A 2 -10.97 6.73 -11.04
CA SER A 2 -10.95 7.50 -9.79
C SER A 2 -11.71 6.67 -8.78
N LEU A 3 -11.09 6.33 -7.67
CA LEU A 3 -11.74 5.58 -6.61
C LEU A 3 -12.72 6.49 -5.85
N THR A 4 -13.82 5.92 -5.41
CA THR A 4 -14.69 6.54 -4.40
C THR A 4 -14.03 6.43 -3.02
N LYS A 5 -14.45 7.25 -2.06
CA LYS A 5 -13.94 7.18 -0.68
C LYS A 5 -14.18 5.81 -0.02
N GLU A 6 -15.25 5.12 -0.40
CA GLU A 6 -15.57 3.80 0.13
C GLU A 6 -14.59 2.73 -0.40
N GLU A 7 -14.24 2.82 -1.68
CA GLU A 7 -13.23 1.95 -2.29
C GLU A 7 -11.84 2.26 -1.74
N GLU A 8 -11.53 3.54 -1.52
CA GLU A 8 -10.27 3.94 -0.89
C GLU A 8 -10.13 3.36 0.52
N GLY A 9 -11.20 3.42 1.32
CA GLY A 9 -11.26 2.81 2.65
C GLY A 9 -11.19 1.28 2.62
N THR A 10 -11.71 0.65 1.56
CA THR A 10 -11.62 -0.81 1.37
C THR A 10 -10.16 -1.24 1.10
N ILE A 11 -9.44 -0.52 0.24
CA ILE A 11 -8.01 -0.77 0.00
C ILE A 11 -7.21 -0.56 1.29
N GLU A 12 -7.41 0.56 1.98
CA GLU A 12 -6.71 0.86 3.23
C GLU A 12 -6.92 -0.23 4.28
N LYS A 13 -8.16 -0.67 4.48
CA LYS A 13 -8.48 -1.76 5.40
C LYS A 13 -7.79 -3.05 5.02
N TYR A 14 -7.80 -3.41 3.73
CA TYR A 14 -7.16 -4.64 3.26
C TYR A 14 -5.64 -4.60 3.47
N LEU A 15 -4.98 -3.51 3.08
CA LEU A 15 -3.54 -3.33 3.27
C LEU A 15 -3.13 -3.44 4.74
N LYS A 16 -3.94 -2.88 5.63
CA LYS A 16 -3.74 -2.92 7.08
C LYS A 16 -3.83 -4.32 7.68
N GLN A 17 -4.67 -5.19 7.11
CA GLN A 17 -5.01 -6.48 7.71
C GLN A 17 -4.23 -7.65 7.12
N GLU A 18 -3.85 -7.58 5.84
CA GLU A 18 -3.44 -8.76 5.07
C GLU A 18 -1.97 -8.76 4.61
N VAL A 19 -1.29 -7.61 4.65
CA VAL A 19 0.05 -7.48 4.01
C VAL A 19 1.20 -7.70 4.99
N ILE A 20 1.15 -7.10 6.18
CA ILE A 20 2.12 -7.34 7.25
C ILE A 20 1.42 -7.55 8.59
N GLU A 21 2.07 -8.32 9.45
CA GLU A 21 1.65 -8.51 10.84
C GLU A 21 2.49 -7.62 11.78
N PRO A 22 1.89 -7.08 12.85
CA PRO A 22 2.62 -6.33 13.86
C PRO A 22 3.55 -7.26 14.66
N ASN A 23 4.81 -6.84 14.86
CA ASN A 23 5.80 -7.60 15.63
C ASN A 23 5.96 -7.11 17.08
N PHE A 24 5.48 -5.92 17.39
CA PHE A 24 5.59 -5.25 18.69
C PHE A 24 4.22 -5.08 19.37
N GLY A 25 3.17 -5.69 18.82
CA GLY A 25 1.80 -5.55 19.31
C GLY A 25 1.21 -4.15 19.04
N GLY A 26 1.80 -3.41 18.10
CA GLY A 26 1.33 -2.11 17.67
C GLY A 26 0.13 -2.16 16.73
N GLU A 27 -0.29 -0.98 16.28
CA GLU A 27 -1.32 -0.83 15.26
C GLU A 27 -0.68 -0.59 13.88
N ILE A 28 -1.18 -1.29 12.87
CA ILE A 28 -0.77 -1.09 11.49
C ILE A 28 -1.50 0.12 10.89
N PHE A 29 -0.73 1.01 10.28
CA PHE A 29 -1.20 2.15 9.50
C PHE A 29 -0.74 2.01 8.05
N THR A 30 -1.51 2.58 7.13
CA THR A 30 -1.22 2.52 5.69
C THR A 30 -1.38 3.89 5.04
N ALA A 31 -0.58 4.14 4.02
CA ALA A 31 -0.80 5.19 3.03
C ALA A 31 -0.43 4.60 1.67
N TYR A 32 -1.13 4.99 0.60
CA TYR A 32 -0.84 4.42 -0.71
C TYR A 32 -1.12 5.38 -1.86
N GLU A 33 -0.48 5.12 -3.00
CA GLU A 33 -0.75 5.79 -4.27
C GLU A 33 -1.22 4.77 -5.30
N VAL A 34 -2.37 5.01 -5.92
CA VAL A 34 -2.79 4.25 -7.10
C VAL A 34 -1.93 4.65 -8.30
N LEU A 35 -1.18 3.69 -8.83
CA LEU A 35 -0.29 3.87 -9.97
C LEU A 35 -1.01 3.67 -11.30
N ALA A 36 -1.90 2.68 -11.35
CA ALA A 36 -2.79 2.38 -12.48
C ALA A 36 -3.86 1.36 -12.06
N SER A 37 -4.80 1.07 -12.97
CA SER A 37 -5.70 -0.08 -12.87
C SER A 37 -5.83 -0.79 -14.23
N ASN A 38 -6.34 -2.02 -14.18
CA ASN A 38 -6.68 -2.85 -15.32
C ASN A 38 -7.98 -3.61 -15.04
N GLU A 39 -9.11 -3.01 -15.39
CA GLU A 39 -10.46 -3.56 -15.18
C GLU A 39 -10.65 -4.93 -15.85
N LYS A 40 -10.01 -5.18 -17.00
CA LYS A 40 -10.12 -6.47 -17.71
C LYS A 40 -9.46 -7.62 -16.96
N LEU A 41 -8.43 -7.34 -16.17
CA LEU A 41 -7.75 -8.33 -15.35
C LEU A 41 -8.22 -8.32 -13.90
N GLY A 42 -9.05 -7.35 -13.50
CA GLY A 42 -9.40 -7.14 -12.10
C GLY A 42 -8.15 -6.78 -11.29
N GLU A 43 -7.32 -5.85 -11.76
CA GLU A 43 -6.08 -5.47 -11.07
C GLU A 43 -6.03 -3.97 -10.76
N ILE A 44 -5.64 -3.63 -9.53
CA ILE A 44 -5.24 -2.27 -9.14
C ILE A 44 -3.77 -2.32 -8.74
N TYR A 45 -2.96 -1.45 -9.34
CA TYR A 45 -1.53 -1.36 -9.03
C TYR A 45 -1.31 -0.17 -8.09
N VAL A 46 -0.79 -0.43 -6.90
CA VAL A 46 -0.52 0.61 -5.89
C VAL A 46 0.94 0.65 -5.51
N TRP A 47 1.42 1.81 -5.05
CA TRP A 47 2.58 1.88 -4.17
C TRP A 47 2.08 2.05 -2.76
N ALA A 48 2.40 1.12 -1.86
CA ALA A 48 1.92 1.13 -0.48
C ALA A 48 3.07 1.43 0.48
N LEU A 49 2.83 2.30 1.45
CA LEU A 49 3.60 2.46 2.67
C LEU A 49 2.76 1.87 3.80
N ILE A 50 3.28 0.84 4.47
CA ILE A 50 2.57 0.12 5.54
C ILE A 50 3.52 0.02 6.72
N SER A 51 3.10 0.49 7.88
CA SER A 51 3.96 0.57 9.06
C SER A 51 3.18 0.29 10.34
N GLU A 52 3.81 -0.47 11.22
CA GLU A 52 3.41 -0.65 12.61
C GLU A 52 3.87 0.55 13.43
N TYR A 53 2.98 1.05 14.28
CA TYR A 53 3.30 2.03 15.31
C TYR A 53 2.83 1.52 16.67
N TYR A 54 3.66 1.71 17.70
CA TYR A 54 3.36 1.30 19.07
C TYR A 54 3.83 2.35 20.06
N ILE A 55 3.32 2.29 21.30
CA ILE A 55 3.69 3.23 22.36
C ILE A 55 4.68 2.54 23.31
N GLU A 56 5.86 3.12 23.43
CA GLU A 56 6.90 2.73 24.37
C GLU A 56 7.35 3.96 25.15
N ASP A 57 7.37 3.90 26.49
CA ASP A 57 7.75 5.01 27.36
C ASP A 57 7.05 6.36 27.07
N LYS A 58 5.76 6.30 26.68
CA LYS A 58 4.90 7.45 26.29
C LYS A 58 5.32 8.15 24.99
N VAL A 59 6.22 7.54 24.22
CA VAL A 59 6.61 7.96 22.88
C VAL A 59 6.02 6.98 21.87
N ILE A 60 5.69 7.47 20.67
CA ILE A 60 5.36 6.56 19.56
C ILE A 60 6.65 6.15 18.90
N GLU A 61 6.81 4.84 18.78
CA GLU A 61 7.88 4.19 18.05
C GLU A 61 7.32 3.55 16.78
N SER A 62 8.16 3.44 15.75
CA SER A 62 7.86 2.70 14.53
C SER A 62 8.41 1.28 14.63
N GLY A 63 7.58 0.28 14.36
CA GLY A 63 7.96 -1.13 14.32
C GLY A 63 8.20 -1.62 12.89
N THR A 64 7.54 -2.73 12.56
CA THR A 64 7.56 -3.34 11.22
C THR A 64 7.13 -2.34 10.15
N SER A 65 7.88 -2.22 9.05
CA SER A 65 7.53 -1.29 7.98
C SER A 65 7.91 -1.84 6.61
N MET A 66 7.11 -1.49 5.60
CA MET A 66 7.42 -1.74 4.19
C MET A 66 6.98 -0.56 3.32
N SER A 67 7.72 -0.34 2.23
CA SER A 67 7.30 0.56 1.15
C SER A 67 7.57 -0.11 -0.18
N VAL A 68 6.51 -0.61 -0.83
CA VAL A 68 6.64 -1.45 -2.03
C VAL A 68 5.46 -1.26 -2.99
N PRO A 69 5.66 -1.51 -4.29
CA PRO A 69 4.55 -1.64 -5.22
C PRO A 69 3.84 -2.99 -5.03
N LEU A 70 2.51 -2.98 -5.11
CA LEU A 70 1.66 -4.16 -4.98
C LEU A 70 0.69 -4.24 -6.17
N VAL A 71 0.37 -5.47 -6.56
CA VAL A 71 -0.82 -5.76 -7.38
C VAL A 71 -1.93 -6.19 -6.44
N LEU A 72 -3.04 -5.49 -6.44
CA LEU A 72 -4.27 -5.88 -5.76
C LEU A 72 -5.19 -6.55 -6.79
N HIS A 73 -5.56 -7.80 -6.54
CA HIS A 73 -6.51 -8.54 -7.35
C HIS A 73 -7.90 -8.29 -6.82
N VAL A 74 -8.76 -7.74 -7.65
CA VAL A 74 -10.05 -7.19 -7.25
C VAL A 74 -11.18 -7.75 -8.08
N ASN A 75 -12.36 -7.79 -7.47
CA ASN A 75 -13.63 -7.98 -8.15
C ASN A 75 -14.38 -6.66 -8.06
N ASP A 76 -14.57 -6.02 -9.20
CA ASP A 76 -15.38 -4.82 -9.31
C ASP A 76 -16.79 -5.24 -9.72
N SER A 77 -17.74 -5.08 -8.81
CA SER A 77 -19.13 -5.48 -8.99
C SER A 77 -20.07 -4.33 -8.66
N GLU A 78 -21.34 -4.44 -9.03
CA GLU A 78 -22.36 -3.44 -8.67
C GLU A 78 -22.49 -3.19 -7.14
N ARG A 79 -21.89 -4.06 -6.31
CA ARG A 79 -21.88 -3.96 -4.84
C ARG A 79 -20.67 -3.21 -4.29
N GLY A 80 -19.76 -2.74 -5.14
CA GLY A 80 -18.52 -2.06 -4.77
C GLY A 80 -17.27 -2.92 -4.98
N LEU A 81 -16.13 -2.32 -4.66
CA LEU A 81 -14.81 -2.94 -4.77
C LEU A 81 -14.62 -4.03 -3.71
N GLU A 82 -14.26 -5.23 -4.15
CA GLU A 82 -13.81 -6.32 -3.28
C GLU A 82 -12.35 -6.67 -3.62
N ILE A 83 -11.49 -6.75 -2.59
CA ILE A 83 -10.11 -7.20 -2.77
C ILE A 83 -10.02 -8.68 -2.44
N LEU A 84 -9.60 -9.47 -3.42
CA LEU A 84 -9.54 -10.92 -3.34
C LEU A 84 -8.17 -11.40 -2.82
N SER A 85 -7.09 -10.78 -3.30
CA SER A 85 -5.71 -11.12 -2.92
C SER A 85 -4.74 -10.00 -3.31
N TYR A 86 -3.47 -10.13 -2.94
CA TYR A 86 -2.40 -9.28 -3.44
C TYR A 86 -1.20 -10.09 -3.94
N THR A 87 -0.34 -9.45 -4.72
CA THR A 87 0.98 -9.97 -5.11
C THR A 87 2.03 -8.89 -4.96
N MET A 88 3.13 -9.22 -4.27
CA MET A 88 4.30 -8.35 -4.14
C MET A 88 5.46 -8.86 -5.02
N PRO A 89 6.31 -7.98 -5.56
CA PRO A 89 7.56 -8.42 -6.17
C PRO A 89 8.49 -9.04 -5.12
N GLY A 90 9.35 -9.97 -5.53
CA GLY A 90 10.46 -10.42 -4.71
C GLY A 90 11.48 -9.31 -4.44
N ASP A 91 12.38 -9.56 -3.50
CA ASP A 91 13.42 -8.62 -3.10
C ASP A 91 14.72 -8.78 -3.92
N GLY A 92 15.66 -7.86 -3.69
CA GLY A 92 17.01 -7.92 -4.26
C GLY A 92 17.04 -8.11 -5.77
N SER A 93 17.70 -9.18 -6.24
CA SER A 93 17.84 -9.49 -7.66
C SER A 93 16.53 -9.91 -8.35
N TYR A 94 15.49 -10.28 -7.60
CA TYR A 94 14.19 -10.66 -8.17
C TYR A 94 13.31 -9.45 -8.46
N TYR A 95 13.53 -8.34 -7.76
CA TYR A 95 12.68 -7.15 -7.84
C TYR A 95 12.45 -6.67 -9.28
N GLU A 96 13.51 -6.38 -10.04
CA GLU A 96 13.36 -5.86 -11.40
C GLU A 96 12.60 -6.82 -12.33
N LYS A 97 12.88 -8.12 -12.21
CA LYS A 97 12.24 -9.16 -13.00
C LYS A 97 10.75 -9.25 -12.67
N ASP A 98 10.40 -9.20 -11.40
CA ASP A 98 9.02 -9.29 -10.95
C ASP A 98 8.24 -8.03 -11.28
N ILE A 99 8.85 -6.83 -11.18
CA ILE A 99 8.22 -5.59 -11.67
C ILE A 99 7.84 -5.73 -13.15
N LYS A 100 8.76 -6.24 -13.98
CA LYS A 100 8.52 -6.40 -15.42
C LYS A 100 7.45 -7.44 -15.74
N LYS A 101 7.25 -8.42 -14.86
CA LYS A 101 6.28 -9.51 -15.00
C LYS A 101 4.88 -9.12 -14.49
N LEU A 102 4.82 -8.47 -13.33
CA LEU A 102 3.57 -8.23 -12.59
C LEU A 102 2.88 -6.92 -12.99
N PHE A 103 3.64 -5.91 -13.41
CA PHE A 103 3.11 -4.58 -13.66
C PHE A 103 3.10 -4.27 -15.16
N PRO A 104 2.14 -3.46 -15.65
CA PRO A 104 2.12 -3.04 -17.04
C PRO A 104 3.30 -2.14 -17.37
N ASN A 105 3.90 -2.33 -18.56
CA ASN A 105 5.11 -1.61 -18.98
C ASN A 105 5.02 -0.08 -18.81
N ARG A 106 3.84 0.50 -19.08
CA ARG A 106 3.58 1.94 -18.96
C ARG A 106 3.86 2.54 -17.57
N ILE A 107 3.85 1.74 -16.50
CA ILE A 107 4.15 2.22 -15.14
C ILE A 107 5.51 1.77 -14.61
N HIS A 108 6.30 1.00 -15.36
CA HIS A 108 7.62 0.52 -14.91
C HIS A 108 8.54 1.67 -14.54
N SER A 109 8.62 2.70 -15.39
CA SER A 109 9.47 3.87 -15.11
C SER A 109 9.02 4.60 -13.83
N LYS A 110 7.71 4.67 -13.57
CA LYS A 110 7.17 5.28 -12.34
C LYS A 110 7.55 4.47 -11.09
N ILE A 111 7.54 3.14 -11.19
CA ILE A 111 7.93 2.24 -10.11
C ILE A 111 9.44 2.30 -9.86
N PHE A 112 10.27 2.16 -10.90
CA PHE A 112 11.73 2.16 -10.74
C PHE A 112 12.30 3.52 -10.35
N ASN A 113 11.62 4.61 -10.71
CA ASN A 113 12.00 5.97 -10.35
C ASN A 113 11.02 6.59 -9.33
N TYR A 114 10.41 5.77 -8.47
CA TYR A 114 9.46 6.25 -7.48
C TYR A 114 10.18 7.25 -6.55
N SER A 115 9.86 8.53 -6.72
CA SER A 115 10.71 9.61 -6.23
C SER A 115 10.46 9.91 -4.75
N SER A 116 11.42 10.57 -4.12
CA SER A 116 11.27 11.07 -2.75
C SER A 116 10.06 11.99 -2.58
N VAL A 117 9.62 12.69 -3.63
CA VAL A 117 8.42 13.53 -3.58
C VAL A 117 7.17 12.68 -3.33
N HIS A 118 7.04 11.54 -4.01
CA HIS A 118 5.92 10.64 -3.81
C HIS A 118 5.97 9.97 -2.43
N ILE A 119 7.14 9.49 -2.01
CA ILE A 119 7.33 8.89 -0.69
C ILE A 119 7.01 9.90 0.42
N ASN A 120 7.50 11.14 0.33
CA ASN A 120 7.23 12.17 1.32
C ASN A 120 5.73 12.49 1.45
N LYS A 121 4.98 12.39 0.36
CA LYS A 121 3.52 12.55 0.40
C LYS A 121 2.87 11.43 1.22
N LEU A 122 3.27 10.18 0.99
CA LEU A 122 2.77 9.03 1.76
C LEU A 122 3.18 9.11 3.24
N MET A 123 4.41 9.54 3.52
CA MET A 123 4.88 9.76 4.90
C MET A 123 4.06 10.83 5.60
N LYS A 124 3.75 11.96 4.94
CA LYS A 124 2.91 13.01 5.52
C LYS A 124 1.49 12.51 5.85
N GLU A 125 0.90 11.73 4.95
CA GLU A 125 -0.41 11.10 5.21
C GLU A 125 -0.33 10.11 6.39
N MET A 126 0.75 9.32 6.46
CA MET A 126 0.99 8.41 7.57
C MET A 126 1.11 9.17 8.90
N ASP A 127 1.91 10.23 8.94
CA ASP A 127 2.12 11.06 10.14
C ASP A 127 0.79 11.65 10.63
N GLU A 128 -0.04 12.18 9.72
CA GLU A 128 -1.37 12.70 10.06
C GLU A 128 -2.27 11.62 10.69
N LYS A 129 -2.24 10.38 10.16
CA LYS A 129 -3.02 9.26 10.73
C LYS A 129 -2.52 8.85 12.12
N VAL A 130 -1.22 8.79 12.31
CA VAL A 130 -0.59 8.41 13.58
C VAL A 130 -0.76 9.51 14.65
N GLU A 131 -0.72 10.78 14.27
CA GLU A 131 -1.02 11.89 15.17
C GLU A 131 -2.47 11.85 15.67
N ASN A 132 -3.43 11.57 14.77
CA ASN A 132 -4.84 11.42 15.12
C ASN A 132 -5.13 10.17 15.99
N TRP A 133 -4.23 9.18 16.00
CA TRP A 133 -4.33 8.04 16.90
C TRP A 133 -3.91 8.38 18.34
N LYS A 134 -3.05 9.39 18.54
CA LYS A 134 -2.65 9.87 19.87
C LYS A 134 -3.74 10.69 20.58
N SER A 135 -4.61 11.36 19.81
CA SER A 135 -5.57 12.36 20.28
C SER A 135 -6.89 11.77 20.74
#